data_AF-A0A6B3FLU7-F1
#
_entry.id   AF-A0A6B3FLU7-F1
#
_cell.length_a   1.000
_cell.length_b   1.000
_cell.length_c   1.000
_cell.angle_alpha   90.00
_cell.angle_beta   90.00
_cell.angle_gamma   90.00
#
_symmetry.space_group_name_H-M   'P 1'
#
loop_
_entity.id
_entity.type
_entity.pdbx_description
1 polymer ?
#
loop_
_entity_poly.entity_id
_entity_poly.type
_entity_poly.pdbx_seq_one_letter_code
_entity_poly.pdbx_strand_id
1 'polypeptide(L)'
;MAGALLWWLRRTDRLHRSGERRRREAEAVRAGQLSLAEVDALSWQEFERYVAGLCRRDGCRDVVVTGGSGDLGADVTATLPDGRRLVIQCKHYAPHRYVPSGDMQKFLGTAWLHHRADVAVFAATCPFGEAALALAAEHRIVAVHRDLLGLWNTGTPLTALLGLGGAGQGGAA
;
A
#
# COMPACT_ATOMS: atom_id res chain seq x y z
N MET A 1 26.78 2.66 44.38
CA MET A 1 25.51 1.92 44.53
C MET A 1 24.31 2.63 43.87
N ALA A 2 24.09 3.94 44.08
CA ALA A 2 22.89 4.64 43.55
C ALA A 2 22.79 4.73 42.01
N GLY A 3 23.91 4.84 41.28
CA GLY A 3 23.89 4.98 39.81
C GLY A 3 23.41 3.74 39.04
N ALA A 4 23.63 2.54 39.60
CA ALA A 4 23.21 1.28 38.98
C ALA A 4 21.69 1.07 39.07
N LEU A 5 21.08 1.45 40.20
CA LEU A 5 19.63 1.35 40.40
C LEU A 5 18.87 2.32 39.49
N LEU A 6 19.36 3.56 39.36
CA LEU A 6 18.77 4.57 38.48
C LEU A 6 18.92 4.22 36.99
N TRP A 7 20.06 3.61 36.60
CA TRP A 7 20.28 3.11 35.25
C TRP A 7 19.39 1.90 34.94
N TRP A 8 19.22 0.98 35.89
CA TRP A 8 18.33 -0.17 35.76
C TRP A 8 16.87 0.27 35.63
N LEU A 9 16.39 1.18 36.49
CA LEU A 9 15.04 1.76 36.41
C LEU A 9 14.81 2.52 35.09
N ARG A 10 15.77 3.33 34.62
CA ARG A 10 15.67 4.00 33.31
C ARG A 10 15.78 3.03 32.13
N ARG A 11 16.38 1.85 32.30
CA ARG A 11 16.53 0.83 31.26
C ARG A 11 15.27 -0.03 31.16
N THR A 12 14.70 -0.44 32.29
CA THR A 12 13.41 -1.14 32.33
C THR A 12 12.28 -0.25 31.84
N ASP A 13 12.24 1.02 32.26
CA ASP A 13 11.26 2.01 31.78
C ASP A 13 11.40 2.28 30.27
N ARG A 14 12.62 2.33 29.72
CA ARG A 14 12.85 2.43 28.26
C ARG A 14 12.34 1.21 27.49
N LEU A 15 12.51 0.00 28.04
CA LEU A 15 12.00 -1.23 27.42
C LEU A 15 10.47 -1.31 27.50
N HIS A 16 9.86 -0.97 28.63
CA HIS A 16 8.41 -0.91 28.78
C HIS A 16 7.78 0.14 27.85
N ARG A 17 8.32 1.37 27.79
CA ARG A 17 7.84 2.43 26.88
C ARG A 17 7.96 2.06 25.40
N SER A 18 8.99 1.29 25.01
CA SER A 18 9.11 0.77 23.64
C SER A 18 8.04 -0.27 23.31
N GLY A 19 7.68 -1.11 24.29
CA GLY A 19 6.62 -2.11 24.15
C GLY A 19 5.23 -1.48 24.10
N GLU A 20 4.98 -0.44 24.90
CA GLU A 20 3.71 0.30 24.87
C GLU A 20 3.50 1.06 23.57
N ARG A 21 4.54 1.70 23.01
CA ARG A 21 4.45 2.34 21.70
C ARG A 21 4.10 1.33 20.61
N ARG A 22 4.80 0.20 20.57
CA ARG A 22 4.51 -0.88 19.63
C ARG A 22 3.11 -1.46 19.80
N ARG A 23 2.62 -1.59 21.04
CA ARG A 23 1.25 -2.05 21.32
C ARG A 23 0.21 -1.03 20.85
N ARG A 24 0.40 0.25 21.15
CA ARG A 24 -0.49 1.32 20.68
C ARG A 24 -0.48 1.47 19.16
N GLU A 25 0.69 1.36 18.54
CA GLU A 25 0.81 1.32 17.08
C GLU A 25 0.10 0.09 16.51
N ALA A 26 0.30 -1.10 17.07
CA ALA A 26 -0.40 -2.32 16.65
C ALA A 26 -1.92 -2.25 16.88
N GLU A 27 -2.36 -1.63 17.98
CA GLU A 27 -3.78 -1.41 18.30
C GLU A 27 -4.40 -0.37 17.35
N ALA A 28 -3.70 0.72 17.04
CA ALA A 28 -4.14 1.71 16.05
C ALA A 28 -4.21 1.13 14.64
N VAL A 29 -3.24 0.29 14.28
CA VAL A 29 -3.24 -0.48 13.02
C VAL A 29 -4.45 -1.41 12.97
N ARG A 30 -4.71 -2.17 14.05
CA ARG A 30 -5.89 -3.06 14.15
C ARG A 30 -7.21 -2.32 14.13
N ALA A 31 -7.30 -1.16 14.79
CA ALA A 31 -8.52 -0.36 14.82
C ALA A 31 -8.87 0.25 13.44
N GLY A 32 -7.87 0.46 12.58
CA GLY A 32 -8.05 0.96 11.21
C GLY A 32 -8.13 -0.13 10.14
N GLN A 33 -8.10 -1.41 10.51
CA GLN A 33 -8.19 -2.54 9.59
C GLN A 33 -9.64 -2.80 9.19
N LEU A 34 -9.89 -2.75 7.89
CA LEU A 34 -11.12 -3.27 7.30
C LEU A 34 -10.90 -4.73 6.94
N SER A 35 -11.87 -5.61 7.16
CA SER A 35 -11.88 -6.93 6.53
C SER A 35 -11.88 -6.77 4.99
N LEU A 36 -11.41 -7.79 4.26
CA LEU A 36 -11.46 -7.72 2.79
C LEU A 36 -12.91 -7.62 2.26
N ALA A 37 -13.89 -8.16 3.00
CA ALA A 37 -15.31 -8.00 2.66
C ALA A 37 -15.79 -6.55 2.83
N GLU A 38 -15.29 -5.83 3.85
CA GLU A 38 -15.57 -4.39 4.01
C GLU A 38 -14.88 -3.56 2.93
N VAL A 39 -13.66 -3.93 2.53
CA VAL A 39 -12.96 -3.30 1.39
C VAL A 39 -13.74 -3.52 0.08
N ASP A 40 -14.32 -4.70 -0.12
CA ASP A 40 -15.15 -5.00 -1.29
C ASP A 40 -16.46 -4.18 -1.32
N ALA A 41 -16.97 -3.78 -0.15
CA ALA A 41 -18.17 -2.97 -0.01
C ALA A 41 -17.94 -1.46 -0.22
N LEU A 42 -16.67 -1.01 -0.26
CA LEU A 42 -16.34 0.38 -0.54
C LEU A 42 -16.75 0.77 -1.96
N SER A 43 -17.18 2.02 -2.14
CA SER A 43 -17.17 2.64 -3.46
C SER A 43 -15.73 2.83 -3.97
N TRP A 44 -15.56 3.07 -5.27
CA TRP A 44 -14.22 3.29 -5.85
C TRP A 44 -13.51 4.51 -5.23
N GLN A 45 -14.23 5.59 -4.92
CA GLN A 45 -13.65 6.78 -4.25
C GLN A 45 -13.24 6.48 -2.80
N GLU A 46 -14.00 5.62 -2.12
CA GLU A 46 -13.65 5.18 -0.76
C GLU A 46 -12.43 4.29 -0.78
N PHE A 47 -12.30 3.43 -1.79
CA PHE A 47 -11.12 2.59 -1.96
C PHE A 47 -9.86 3.42 -2.19
N GLU A 48 -9.90 4.47 -3.01
CA GLU A 48 -8.76 5.40 -3.20
C GLU A 48 -8.37 6.10 -1.88
N ARG A 49 -9.36 6.61 -1.14
CA ARG A 49 -9.14 7.22 0.18
C ARG A 49 -8.57 6.22 1.18
N TYR A 50 -9.01 4.97 1.12
CA TYR A 50 -8.53 3.90 1.96
C TYR A 50 -7.06 3.57 1.66
N VAL A 51 -6.69 3.41 0.38
CA VAL A 51 -5.29 3.23 -0.06
C VAL A 51 -4.41 4.41 0.36
N ALA A 52 -4.90 5.64 0.26
CA ALA A 52 -4.21 6.81 0.78
C ALA A 52 -4.03 6.76 2.31
N GLY A 53 -5.02 6.25 3.04
CA GLY A 53 -4.93 5.98 4.48
C GLY A 53 -3.80 4.99 4.82
N LEU A 54 -3.69 3.89 4.06
CA LEU A 54 -2.60 2.92 4.22
C LEU A 54 -1.22 3.56 3.96
N CYS A 55 -1.11 4.41 2.93
CA CYS A 55 0.13 5.15 2.67
C CYS A 55 0.53 6.04 3.86
N ARG A 56 -0.42 6.79 4.43
CA ARG A 56 -0.16 7.64 5.61
C ARG A 56 0.27 6.81 6.81
N ARG A 57 -0.40 5.69 7.05
CA ARG A 57 -0.07 4.74 8.13
C ARG A 57 1.37 4.25 8.02
N ASP A 58 1.84 4.01 6.80
CA ASP A 58 3.19 3.50 6.53
C ASP A 58 4.27 4.60 6.48
N GLY A 59 3.90 5.84 6.82
CA GLY A 59 4.82 6.97 6.93
C GLY A 59 5.04 7.76 5.63
N CYS A 60 4.24 7.53 4.59
CA CYS A 60 4.27 8.37 3.40
C CYS A 60 3.84 9.81 3.74
N ARG A 61 4.50 10.79 3.12
CA ARG A 61 4.19 12.21 3.22
C ARG A 61 3.49 12.68 1.95
N ASP A 62 2.96 13.91 2.00
CA ASP A 62 2.35 14.59 0.84
C ASP A 62 1.27 13.74 0.14
N VAL A 63 0.51 12.97 0.93
CA VAL A 63 -0.45 12.00 0.40
C VAL A 63 -1.70 12.73 -0.11
N VAL A 64 -1.85 12.77 -1.43
CA VAL A 64 -2.96 13.40 -2.15
C VAL A 64 -3.78 12.33 -2.87
N VAL A 65 -5.09 12.35 -2.67
CA VAL A 65 -6.05 11.62 -3.51
C VAL A 65 -6.44 12.57 -4.64
N THR A 66 -6.13 12.20 -5.86
CA THR A 66 -6.37 12.99 -7.07
C THR A 66 -7.69 12.65 -7.75
N GLY A 67 -8.28 11.49 -7.42
CA GLY A 67 -9.40 10.83 -8.08
C GLY A 67 -10.41 11.73 -8.78
N GLY A 68 -10.61 11.49 -10.08
CA GLY A 68 -11.62 12.16 -10.90
C GLY A 68 -11.36 12.02 -12.40
N SER A 69 -12.33 12.42 -13.22
CA SER A 69 -12.15 12.45 -14.68
C SER A 69 -10.97 13.37 -15.06
N GLY A 70 -9.91 12.82 -15.65
CA GLY A 70 -8.75 13.58 -16.14
C GLY A 70 -7.49 13.51 -15.27
N ASP A 71 -7.47 12.69 -14.22
CA ASP A 71 -6.30 12.42 -13.38
C ASP A 71 -5.17 11.62 -14.07
N LEU A 72 -5.41 11.24 -15.33
CA LEU A 72 -4.50 10.44 -16.13
C LEU A 72 -4.08 9.17 -15.38
N GLY A 73 -4.97 8.55 -14.60
CA GLY A 73 -4.68 7.27 -13.95
C GLY A 73 -3.70 7.31 -12.79
N ALA A 74 -3.51 8.47 -12.15
CA ALA A 74 -2.96 8.52 -10.80
C ALA A 74 -4.08 8.86 -9.84
N ASP A 75 -4.50 7.90 -9.01
CA ASP A 75 -5.58 8.13 -8.06
C ASP A 75 -5.03 8.59 -6.71
N VAL A 76 -3.81 8.14 -6.37
CA VAL A 76 -3.08 8.57 -5.18
C VAL A 76 -1.64 8.90 -5.56
N THR A 77 -1.15 10.03 -5.07
CA THR A 77 0.27 10.38 -5.11
C THR A 77 0.79 10.63 -3.70
N ALA A 78 2.06 10.32 -3.46
CA ALA A 78 2.69 10.50 -2.17
C ALA A 78 4.22 10.56 -2.29
N THR A 79 4.88 10.88 -1.19
CA THR A 79 6.34 10.77 -1.01
C THR A 79 6.62 9.63 -0.03
N LEU A 80 7.36 8.61 -0.46
CA LEU A 80 7.78 7.51 0.42
C LEU A 80 8.69 8.02 1.56
N PRO A 81 8.82 7.27 2.67
CA PRO A 81 9.72 7.65 3.77
C PRO A 81 11.18 7.90 3.35
N ASP A 82 11.64 7.23 2.29
CA ASP A 82 12.98 7.37 1.70
C ASP A 82 13.11 8.54 0.72
N GLY A 83 12.04 9.31 0.50
CA GLY A 83 12.01 10.50 -0.35
C GLY A 83 11.59 10.26 -1.80
N ARG A 84 11.38 9.01 -2.23
CA ARG A 84 10.94 8.69 -3.60
C ARG A 84 9.48 9.09 -3.84
N ARG A 85 9.17 9.57 -5.05
CA ARG A 85 7.81 9.88 -5.48
C ARG A 85 7.04 8.60 -5.80
N LEU A 86 5.93 8.41 -5.09
CA LEU A 86 5.00 7.30 -5.25
C LEU A 86 3.77 7.74 -6.04
N VAL A 87 3.39 6.92 -7.03
CA VAL A 87 2.15 7.06 -7.79
C VAL A 87 1.39 5.75 -7.75
N ILE A 88 0.11 5.81 -7.41
CA ILE A 88 -0.76 4.65 -7.29
C ILE A 88 -2.00 4.81 -8.15
N GLN A 89 -2.26 3.80 -8.98
CA GLN A 89 -3.59 3.57 -9.57
C GLN A 89 -4.34 2.55 -8.71
N CYS A 90 -5.59 2.86 -8.39
CA CYS A 90 -6.54 1.99 -7.74
C CYS A 90 -7.56 1.46 -8.75
N LYS A 91 -7.89 0.17 -8.67
CA LYS A 91 -9.05 -0.41 -9.35
C LYS A 91 -9.92 -1.20 -8.39
N HIS A 92 -11.11 -0.68 -8.16
CA HIS A 92 -12.15 -1.39 -7.42
C HIS A 92 -13.07 -2.11 -8.41
N TYR A 93 -12.85 -3.40 -8.58
CA TYR A 93 -13.68 -4.29 -9.40
C TYR A 93 -14.26 -5.41 -8.55
N ALA A 94 -15.35 -6.00 -9.03
CA ALA A 94 -15.94 -7.16 -8.39
C ALA A 94 -14.93 -8.33 -8.33
N PRO A 95 -14.91 -9.15 -7.25
CA PRO A 95 -13.88 -10.18 -7.05
C PRO A 95 -13.75 -11.24 -8.16
N HIS A 96 -14.82 -11.50 -8.91
CA HIS A 96 -14.84 -12.46 -10.02
C HIS A 96 -14.28 -11.88 -11.34
N ARG A 97 -13.94 -10.59 -11.37
CA ARG A 97 -13.30 -9.93 -12.52
C ARG A 97 -11.78 -9.97 -12.36
N TYR A 98 -11.09 -9.49 -13.38
CA TYR A 98 -9.65 -9.28 -13.35
C TYR A 98 -9.30 -7.92 -13.98
N VAL A 99 -8.13 -7.39 -13.62
CA VAL A 99 -7.55 -6.21 -14.28
C VAL A 99 -7.01 -6.62 -15.65
N PRO A 100 -7.53 -6.06 -16.77
CA PRO A 100 -7.03 -6.37 -18.10
C PRO A 100 -5.71 -5.63 -18.39
N SER A 101 -4.94 -6.13 -19.35
CA SER A 101 -3.66 -5.50 -19.76
C SER A 101 -3.85 -4.06 -20.24
N GLY A 102 -4.99 -3.73 -20.87
CA GLY A 102 -5.29 -2.37 -21.33
C GLY A 102 -5.32 -1.33 -20.22
N ASP A 103 -5.69 -1.71 -18.99
CA ASP A 103 -5.63 -0.79 -17.85
C ASP A 103 -4.19 -0.56 -17.39
N MET A 104 -3.36 -1.62 -17.38
CA MET A 104 -1.93 -1.50 -17.10
C MET A 104 -1.23 -0.62 -18.14
N GLN A 105 -1.54 -0.79 -19.43
CA GLN A 105 -0.98 0.00 -20.53
C GLN A 105 -1.24 1.50 -20.38
N LYS A 106 -2.45 1.89 -19.95
CA LYS A 106 -2.78 3.29 -19.69
C LYS A 106 -1.94 3.84 -18.53
N PHE A 107 -1.84 3.08 -17.45
CA PHE A 107 -1.08 3.49 -16.27
C PHE A 107 0.42 3.63 -16.54
N LEU A 108 0.99 2.75 -17.38
CA LEU A 108 2.40 2.82 -17.79
C LEU A 108 2.78 4.18 -18.37
N GLY A 109 1.97 4.66 -19.31
CA GLY A 109 2.23 5.95 -19.95
C GLY A 109 2.17 7.10 -18.96
N THR A 110 1.26 7.04 -17.98
CA THR A 110 0.96 8.18 -17.13
C THR A 110 1.82 8.23 -15.87
N ALA A 111 2.06 7.09 -15.22
CA ALA A 111 2.86 7.01 -14.01
C ALA A 111 4.28 7.60 -14.22
N TRP A 112 4.93 7.23 -15.32
CA TRP A 112 6.32 7.62 -15.58
C TRP A 112 6.44 8.94 -16.33
N LEU A 113 5.71 9.13 -17.44
CA LEU A 113 5.89 10.31 -18.30
C LEU A 113 5.23 11.56 -17.72
N HIS A 114 4.00 11.42 -17.20
CA HIS A 114 3.23 12.54 -16.70
C HIS A 114 3.52 12.81 -15.22
N HIS A 115 3.49 11.76 -14.40
CA HIS A 115 3.59 11.90 -12.95
C HIS A 115 5.01 11.76 -12.42
N ARG A 116 5.99 11.40 -13.26
CA ARG A 116 7.42 11.25 -12.89
C ARG A 116 7.60 10.42 -11.63
N ALA A 117 6.88 9.30 -11.55
CA ALA A 117 7.02 8.36 -10.45
C ALA A 117 8.47 7.88 -10.33
N ASP A 118 8.94 7.69 -9.10
CA ASP A 118 10.10 6.85 -8.80
C ASP A 118 9.65 5.42 -8.47
N VAL A 119 8.44 5.30 -7.92
CA VAL A 119 7.76 4.05 -7.59
C VAL A 119 6.33 4.10 -8.09
N ALA A 120 5.93 3.12 -8.90
CA ALA A 120 4.56 2.97 -9.37
C ALA A 120 3.93 1.71 -8.78
N VAL A 121 2.72 1.86 -8.24
CA VAL A 121 1.92 0.78 -7.67
C VAL A 121 0.57 0.73 -8.39
N PHE A 122 0.13 -0.48 -8.72
CA PHE A 122 -1.23 -0.72 -9.22
C PHE A 122 -1.95 -1.59 -8.19
N ALA A 123 -2.90 -1.00 -7.47
CA ALA A 123 -3.67 -1.69 -6.42
C ALA A 123 -5.06 -2.07 -6.91
N ALA A 124 -5.46 -3.33 -6.70
CA ALA A 124 -6.78 -3.80 -7.10
C ALA A 124 -7.42 -4.74 -6.07
N THR A 125 -8.76 -4.68 -5.98
CA THR A 125 -9.56 -5.60 -5.15
C THR A 125 -9.78 -6.98 -5.78
N CYS A 126 -9.35 -7.15 -7.03
CA CYS A 126 -9.47 -8.38 -7.83
C CYS A 126 -8.09 -8.83 -8.36
N PRO A 127 -7.97 -10.07 -8.88
CA PRO A 127 -6.75 -10.53 -9.55
C PRO A 127 -6.38 -9.72 -10.80
N PHE A 128 -5.14 -9.88 -11.27
CA PHE A 128 -4.69 -9.31 -12.55
C PHE A 128 -4.68 -10.39 -13.62
N GLY A 129 -5.00 -10.05 -14.86
CA GLY A 129 -4.76 -10.95 -15.98
C GLY A 129 -3.27 -11.18 -16.20
N GLU A 130 -2.91 -12.34 -16.74
CA GLU A 130 -1.51 -12.73 -16.98
C GLU A 130 -0.73 -11.68 -17.79
N ALA A 131 -1.32 -11.18 -18.88
CA ALA A 131 -0.71 -10.13 -19.69
C ALA A 131 -0.53 -8.79 -18.92
N ALA A 132 -1.41 -8.47 -17.98
CA ALA A 132 -1.27 -7.27 -17.15
C ALA A 132 -0.11 -7.42 -16.16
N LEU A 133 0.10 -8.61 -15.62
CA LEU A 133 1.23 -8.90 -14.72
C LEU A 133 2.56 -8.95 -15.46
N ALA A 134 2.58 -9.51 -16.67
CA ALA A 134 3.76 -9.47 -17.53
C ALA A 134 4.21 -8.02 -17.78
N LEU A 135 3.27 -7.14 -18.13
CA LEU A 135 3.54 -5.70 -18.29
C LEU A 135 3.99 -5.04 -16.97
N ALA A 136 3.36 -5.37 -15.85
CA ALA A 136 3.75 -4.81 -14.56
C ALA A 136 5.21 -5.17 -14.22
N ALA A 137 5.58 -6.45 -14.41
CA ALA A 137 6.93 -6.93 -14.17
C ALA A 137 7.95 -6.27 -15.11
N GLU A 138 7.66 -6.24 -16.43
CA GLU A 138 8.52 -5.65 -17.46
C GLU A 138 8.86 -4.18 -17.14
N HIS A 139 7.88 -3.42 -16.66
CA HIS A 139 8.02 -2.00 -16.41
C HIS A 139 8.19 -1.62 -14.93
N ARG A 140 8.47 -2.61 -14.06
CA ARG A 140 8.75 -2.42 -12.63
C ARG A 140 7.62 -1.71 -11.87
N ILE A 141 6.39 -2.03 -12.22
CA ILE A 141 5.18 -1.65 -11.48
C ILE A 141 4.86 -2.74 -10.47
N VAL A 142 4.60 -2.34 -9.23
CA VAL A 142 4.19 -3.27 -8.18
C VAL A 142 2.69 -3.50 -8.27
N ALA A 143 2.28 -4.69 -8.73
CA ALA A 143 0.88 -5.10 -8.79
C ALA A 143 0.42 -5.62 -7.41
N VAL A 144 -0.29 -4.79 -6.66
CA VAL A 144 -0.90 -5.15 -5.38
C VAL A 144 -2.26 -5.78 -5.67
N HIS A 145 -2.26 -7.10 -5.88
CA HIS A 145 -3.48 -7.92 -5.97
C HIS A 145 -4.10 -8.13 -4.59
N ARG A 146 -5.29 -8.74 -4.57
CA ARG A 146 -6.12 -8.95 -3.37
C ARG A 146 -5.35 -9.48 -2.15
N ASP A 147 -4.48 -10.47 -2.32
CA ASP A 147 -3.73 -11.05 -1.19
C ASP A 147 -2.68 -10.07 -0.64
N LEU A 148 -1.96 -9.37 -1.52
CA LEU A 148 -1.02 -8.33 -1.12
C LEU A 148 -1.75 -7.13 -0.50
N LEU A 149 -2.95 -6.80 -0.98
CA LEU A 149 -3.82 -5.81 -0.37
C LEU A 149 -4.25 -6.25 1.04
N GLY A 150 -4.54 -7.55 1.23
CA GLY A 150 -4.79 -8.15 2.55
C GLY A 150 -3.58 -8.04 3.49
N LEU A 151 -2.37 -8.34 3.00
CA LEU A 151 -1.13 -8.14 3.75
C LEU A 151 -0.91 -6.67 4.10
N TRP A 152 -1.15 -5.77 3.15
CA TRP A 152 -1.04 -4.33 3.36
C TRP A 152 -2.00 -3.88 4.45
N ASN A 153 -3.27 -4.24 4.33
CA ASN A 153 -4.32 -3.94 5.31
C ASN A 153 -3.94 -4.46 6.70
N THR A 154 -3.49 -5.71 6.82
CA THR A 154 -3.12 -6.34 8.11
C THR A 154 -1.87 -5.78 8.78
N GLY A 155 -1.19 -4.81 8.15
CA GLY A 155 -0.12 -4.02 8.76
C GLY A 155 1.26 -4.22 8.14
N THR A 156 1.37 -5.01 7.06
CA THR A 156 2.61 -5.08 6.27
C THR A 156 2.84 -3.72 5.61
N PRO A 157 3.97 -3.04 5.84
CA PRO A 157 4.18 -1.72 5.25
C PRO A 157 4.40 -1.83 3.74
N LEU A 158 3.97 -0.83 2.98
CA LEU A 158 4.11 -0.76 1.53
C LEU A 158 5.56 -1.01 1.10
N THR A 159 6.54 -0.47 1.82
CA THR A 159 7.98 -0.67 1.52
C THR A 159 8.41 -2.13 1.53
N ALA A 160 7.79 -2.99 2.34
CA ALA A 160 8.02 -4.43 2.32
C ALA A 160 7.39 -5.07 1.07
N LEU A 161 6.19 -4.63 0.67
CA LEU A 161 5.51 -5.11 -0.54
C LEU A 161 6.25 -4.71 -1.82
N LEU A 162 6.89 -3.53 -1.84
CA LEU A 162 7.71 -3.09 -2.99
C LEU A 162 8.88 -4.04 -3.26
N GLY A 163 9.41 -4.71 -2.23
CA GLY A 163 10.44 -5.75 -2.38
C GLY A 163 9.91 -7.10 -2.89
N LEU A 164 8.59 -7.30 -2.88
CA LEU A 164 7.92 -8.55 -3.25
C LEU A 164 7.26 -8.52 -4.63
N GLY A 165 7.13 -7.35 -5.26
CA GLY A 165 6.37 -7.12 -6.50
C GLY A 165 6.79 -7.88 -7.77
N GLY A 166 7.67 -8.88 -7.66
CA GLY A 166 8.02 -9.84 -8.71
C GLY A 166 7.83 -11.32 -8.34
N ALA A 167 7.35 -11.64 -7.14
CA ALA A 167 7.26 -13.02 -6.65
C ALA A 167 5.81 -13.51 -6.54
N GLY A 168 5.34 -14.19 -7.59
CA GLY A 168 4.30 -15.22 -7.54
C GLY A 168 2.88 -14.77 -7.17
N GLN A 169 1.94 -14.93 -8.11
CA GLN A 169 0.52 -14.97 -7.79
C GLN A 169 0.28 -16.16 -6.87
N GLY A 170 -0.27 -15.96 -5.68
CA GLY A 170 -0.83 -17.06 -4.89
C GLY A 170 -1.89 -17.75 -5.74
N GLY A 171 -1.57 -18.92 -6.29
CA GLY A 171 -2.47 -19.66 -7.14
C GLY A 171 -3.74 -20.01 -6.38
N ALA A 172 -4.87 -19.52 -6.85
CA ALA A 172 -6.16 -20.04 -6.44
C ALA A 172 -6.28 -21.47 -6.99
N ALA A 173 -6.28 -22.44 -6.08
CA ALA A 173 -6.82 -23.78 -6.32
C ALA A 173 -8.35 -23.73 -6.29
#